data_AF-A0A1Z8Q327-F1
#
_entry.id   AF-A0A1Z8Q327-F1
#
_cell.length_a   1.000
_cell.length_b   1.000
_cell.length_c   1.000
_cell.angle_alpha   90.00
_cell.angle_beta   90.00
_cell.angle_gamma   90.00
#
_symmetry.space_group_name_H-M   'P 1'
#
loop_
_entity.id
_entity.type
_entity.pdbx_description
1 polymer ?
#
loop_
_entity_poly.entity_id
_entity_poly.type
_entity_poly.pdbx_seq_one_letter_code
_entity_poly.pdbx_strand_id
1 'polypeptide(L)'
;MSKIYYKAMIEDMTSDQCSDREIECLLDHYQAVVKQVGLARTAFYDLADFPLAIKYKVDKFKLKIDRKMVLDQEQFWGVFTSGDKKLTVIATLEKH
;
A
#
# COMPACT_ATOMS: atom_id res chain seq x y z
N MET A 1 16.16 -11.46 20.70
CA MET A 1 15.58 -11.25 19.35
C MET A 1 15.40 -9.75 19.15
N SER A 2 16.29 -9.11 18.38
CA SER A 2 16.12 -7.69 18.03
C SER A 2 14.97 -7.59 17.04
N LYS A 3 13.93 -6.83 17.38
CA LYS A 3 12.84 -6.53 16.43
C LYS A 3 13.44 -5.74 15.28
N ILE A 4 13.54 -6.35 14.10
CA ILE A 4 13.93 -5.65 12.89
C ILE A 4 12.74 -4.78 12.51
N TYR A 5 12.92 -3.46 12.52
CA TYR A 5 11.89 -2.51 12.13
C TYR A 5 12.04 -2.26 10.63
N TYR A 6 11.03 -2.65 9.86
CA TYR A 6 10.96 -2.32 8.44
C TYR A 6 10.13 -1.05 8.26
N LYS A 7 10.71 -0.05 7.59
CA LYS A 7 10.01 1.16 7.18
C LYS A 7 9.74 1.09 5.68
N ALA A 8 8.49 1.35 5.29
CA ALA A 8 8.14 1.50 3.89
C ALA A 8 8.55 2.90 3.43
N MET A 9 9.51 2.97 2.51
CA MET A 9 9.93 4.21 1.86
C MET A 9 9.19 4.31 0.54
N ILE A 10 8.30 5.30 0.42
CA ILE A 10 7.55 5.54 -0.83
C ILE A 10 8.52 6.18 -1.81
N GLU A 11 8.78 5.49 -2.92
CA GLU A 11 9.67 5.95 -4.00
C GLU A 11 8.91 6.78 -5.02
N ASP A 12 7.68 6.36 -5.33
CA ASP A 12 6.82 7.03 -6.30
C ASP A 12 5.35 6.83 -5.95
N MET A 13 4.53 7.80 -6.33
CA MET A 13 3.09 7.78 -6.14
C MET A 13 2.40 8.52 -7.30
N THR A 14 1.45 7.84 -7.93
CA THR A 14 0.59 8.43 -8.95
C THR A 14 -0.87 8.28 -8.53
N SER A 15 -1.61 9.39 -8.50
CA SER A 15 -3.03 9.42 -8.19
C SER A 15 -3.84 9.82 -9.42
N ASP A 16 -5.02 9.22 -9.56
CA ASP A 16 -6.01 9.56 -10.57
C ASP A 16 -7.39 9.62 -9.90
N GLN A 17 -8.01 10.81 -9.95
CA GLN A 17 -9.32 11.12 -9.34
C GLN A 17 -9.44 10.86 -7.82
N CYS A 18 -8.32 10.67 -7.12
CA CYS A 18 -8.27 10.62 -5.65
C CYS A 18 -8.08 12.03 -5.07
N SER A 19 -8.83 12.36 -4.02
CA SER A 19 -8.60 13.57 -3.23
C SER A 19 -7.42 13.41 -2.28
N ASP A 20 -6.77 14.51 -1.87
CA ASP A 20 -5.62 14.48 -0.96
C ASP A 20 -5.90 13.69 0.33
N ARG A 21 -7.10 13.84 0.89
CA ARG A 21 -7.52 13.11 2.10
C ARG A 21 -7.66 11.60 1.86
N GLU A 22 -8.13 11.19 0.68
CA GLU A 22 -8.17 9.78 0.31
C GLU A 22 -6.74 9.26 0.16
N ILE A 23 -5.87 10.00 -0.52
CA ILE A 23 -4.47 9.63 -0.72
C ILE A 23 -3.77 9.39 0.62
N GLU A 24 -3.84 10.33 1.56
CA GLU A 24 -3.25 10.19 2.90
C GLU A 24 -3.74 8.91 3.60
N CYS A 25 -5.04 8.66 3.59
CA CYS A 25 -5.61 7.49 4.25
C CYS A 25 -5.20 6.17 3.58
N LEU A 26 -5.15 6.14 2.24
CA LEU A 26 -4.71 4.97 1.48
C LEU A 26 -3.22 4.68 1.70
N LEU A 27 -2.38 5.72 1.80
CA LEU A 27 -0.96 5.58 2.12
C LEU A 27 -0.74 5.01 3.52
N ASP A 28 -1.49 5.46 4.52
CA ASP A 28 -1.43 4.90 5.87
C ASP A 28 -1.79 3.40 5.88
N HIS A 29 -2.84 3.02 5.14
CA HIS A 29 -3.21 1.61 4.99
C HIS A 29 -2.13 0.82 4.27
N TYR A 30 -1.57 1.38 3.19
CA TYR A 30 -0.49 0.74 2.43
C TYR A 30 0.71 0.43 3.32
N GLN A 31 1.17 1.40 4.11
CA GLN A 31 2.31 1.23 5.02
C GLN A 31 2.03 0.19 6.11
N ALA A 32 0.77 0.06 6.56
CA ALA A 32 0.38 -0.94 7.54
C ALA A 32 0.39 -2.36 6.95
N VAL A 33 -0.10 -2.54 5.71
CA VAL A 33 -0.23 -3.86 5.10
C VAL A 33 1.04 -4.34 4.39
N VAL A 34 1.86 -3.44 3.84
CA VAL A 34 3.08 -3.83 3.10
C VAL A 34 4.08 -4.56 4.00
N LYS A 35 4.09 -4.23 5.29
CA LYS A 35 4.87 -4.95 6.33
C LYS A 35 4.38 -6.38 6.57
N GLN A 36 3.14 -6.69 6.19
CA GLN A 36 2.48 -7.99 6.38
C GLN A 36 2.50 -8.86 5.12
N VAL A 37 2.81 -8.30 3.94
CA VAL A 37 2.83 -9.02 2.65
C VAL A 37 3.77 -10.24 2.68
N GLY A 38 4.74 -10.26 3.59
CA GLY A 38 5.53 -11.45 3.90
C GLY A 38 6.21 -12.04 2.68
N LEU A 39 6.04 -13.35 2.44
CA LEU A 39 6.64 -14.04 1.29
C LEU A 39 5.75 -14.04 0.03
N ALA A 40 4.56 -13.44 0.07
CA ALA A 40 3.66 -13.46 -1.07
C ALA A 40 4.23 -12.62 -2.23
N ARG A 41 4.19 -13.16 -3.44
CA ARG A 41 4.51 -12.41 -4.66
C ARG A 41 3.44 -11.36 -4.98
N THR A 42 2.18 -11.70 -4.71
CA THR A 42 1.04 -10.81 -4.89
C THR A 42 0.08 -11.01 -3.72
N ALA A 43 -0.45 -9.92 -3.19
CA ALA A 43 -1.46 -9.92 -2.14
C ALA A 43 -2.63 -9.01 -2.53
N PHE A 44 -3.83 -9.36 -2.08
CA PHE A 44 -5.05 -8.60 -2.31
C PHE A 44 -5.73 -8.32 -0.98
N TYR A 45 -6.23 -7.11 -0.82
CA TYR A 45 -6.93 -6.65 0.38
C TYR A 45 -8.17 -5.88 -0.04
N ASP A 46 -9.30 -6.18 0.59
CA ASP A 46 -10.48 -5.33 0.53
C ASP A 46 -10.38 -4.30 1.66
N LEU A 47 -10.49 -3.00 1.36
CA LEU A 47 -10.38 -2.00 2.43
C LEU A 47 -11.60 -2.02 3.34
N ALA A 48 -12.72 -2.62 2.93
CA ALA A 48 -13.87 -2.85 3.79
C ALA A 48 -13.54 -3.68 5.04
N ASP A 49 -12.49 -4.51 4.99
CA ASP A 49 -12.04 -5.32 6.13
C ASP A 49 -11.29 -4.49 7.21
N PHE A 50 -10.96 -3.22 6.90
CA PHE A 50 -10.19 -2.34 7.78
C PHE A 50 -11.12 -1.30 8.44
N PRO A 51 -11.29 -1.32 9.78
CA PRO A 51 -12.17 -0.37 10.47
C PRO A 51 -11.85 1.11 10.22
N LEU A 52 -10.57 1.42 9.97
CA LEU A 52 -10.13 2.77 9.65
C LEU A 52 -10.61 3.22 8.26
N ALA A 53 -10.66 2.33 7.27
CA ALA A 53 -11.12 2.68 5.93
C ALA A 53 -12.58 3.15 5.92
N ILE A 54 -13.44 2.52 6.73
CA ILE A 54 -14.84 2.90 6.91
C ILE A 54 -14.95 4.32 7.48
N LYS A 55 -14.14 4.62 8.51
CA LYS A 55 -14.12 5.96 9.15
C LYS A 55 -13.74 7.06 8.15
N TYR A 56 -12.84 6.78 7.22
CA TYR A 56 -12.35 7.73 6.23
C TYR A 56 -13.04 7.62 4.86
N LYS A 57 -14.08 6.78 4.74
CA LYS A 57 -14.85 6.54 3.50
C LYS A 57 -14.02 6.06 2.31
N VAL A 58 -12.96 5.29 2.59
CA VAL A 58 -12.13 4.61 1.59
C VAL A 58 -12.36 3.10 1.57
N ASP A 59 -13.42 2.62 2.25
CA ASP A 59 -13.84 1.22 2.34
C ASP A 59 -14.18 0.58 0.99
N LYS A 60 -14.48 1.39 -0.03
CA LYS A 60 -14.76 0.91 -1.39
C LYS A 60 -13.51 0.56 -2.19
N PHE A 61 -12.34 0.95 -1.70
CA PHE A 61 -11.09 0.67 -2.41
C PHE A 61 -10.67 -0.78 -2.22
N LYS A 62 -10.11 -1.36 -3.28
CA LYS A 62 -9.39 -2.63 -3.23
C LYS A 62 -7.93 -2.38 -3.46
N LEU A 63 -7.08 -3.03 -2.67
CA LEU A 63 -5.64 -2.93 -2.77
C LEU A 63 -5.07 -4.23 -3.33
N LYS A 64 -4.30 -4.11 -4.38
CA LYS A 64 -3.38 -5.15 -4.85
C LYS A 64 -1.95 -4.73 -4.53
N ILE A 65 -1.15 -5.61 -3.94
CA ILE A 65 0.28 -5.39 -3.79
C ILE A 65 1.02 -6.46 -4.59
N ASP A 66 1.91 -6.05 -5.48
CA ASP A 66 2.84 -6.93 -6.16
C ASP A 66 4.26 -6.70 -5.62
N ARG A 67 4.90 -7.76 -5.14
CA ARG A 67 6.32 -7.77 -4.78
C ARG A 67 7.16 -8.09 -6.02
N LYS A 68 8.12 -7.23 -6.32
CA LYS A 68 8.98 -7.32 -7.51
C LYS A 68 10.44 -7.06 -7.13
N MET A 69 11.35 -7.74 -7.83
CA MET A 69 12.76 -7.38 -7.84
C MET A 69 13.02 -6.47 -9.03
N VAL A 70 13.48 -5.25 -8.79
CA VAL A 70 13.81 -4.25 -9.80
C VAL A 70 15.22 -3.74 -9.48
N LEU A 71 16.17 -3.91 -10.42
CA LEU A 71 17.56 -3.50 -10.23
C LEU A 71 18.19 -4.03 -8.92
N ASP A 72 17.98 -5.31 -8.62
CA ASP A 72 18.42 -5.97 -7.37
C ASP A 72 17.83 -5.39 -6.07
N GLN A 73 16.84 -4.51 -6.17
CA GLN A 73 16.09 -3.97 -5.04
C GLN A 73 14.68 -4.56 -5.00
N GLU A 74 14.26 -4.94 -3.80
CA GLU A 74 12.90 -5.42 -3.55
C GLU A 74 11.93 -4.25 -3.43
N GLN A 75 11.02 -4.15 -4.42
CA GLN A 75 9.96 -3.17 -4.47
C GLN A 75 8.59 -3.82 -4.24
N PHE A 76 7.73 -3.05 -3.61
CA PHE A 76 6.33 -3.34 -3.37
C PHE A 76 5.51 -2.32 -4.15
N TRP A 77 4.69 -2.84 -5.06
CA TRP A 77 3.88 -2.06 -5.97
C TRP A 77 2.42 -2.18 -5.55
N GLY A 78 1.93 -1.20 -4.82
CA GLY A 78 0.54 -1.07 -4.39
C GLY A 78 -0.32 -0.40 -5.46
N VAL A 79 -1.49 -0.97 -5.72
CA VAL A 79 -2.51 -0.36 -6.57
C VAL A 79 -3.84 -0.40 -5.83
N PHE A 80 -4.35 0.76 -5.48
CA PHE A 80 -5.70 0.96 -4.98
C PHE A 80 -6.65 1.30 -6.14
N THR A 81 -7.84 0.70 -6.13
CA THR A 81 -8.88 0.97 -7.14
C THR A 81 -10.25 1.07 -6.49
N SER A 82 -11.06 2.07 -6.90
CA SER A 82 -12.46 2.23 -6.51
C SER A 82 -13.24 2.96 -7.62
N GLY A 83 -13.97 2.22 -8.45
CA GLY A 83 -14.61 2.78 -9.64
C GLY A 83 -13.57 3.39 -10.58
N ASP A 84 -13.72 4.68 -10.91
CA ASP A 84 -12.79 5.43 -11.76
C ASP A 84 -11.55 5.95 -11.00
N LYS A 85 -11.51 5.79 -9.67
CA LYS A 85 -10.38 6.24 -8.85
C LYS A 85 -9.26 5.21 -8.80
N LYS A 86 -8.03 5.68 -8.89
CA LYS A 86 -6.84 4.84 -8.78
C LYS A 86 -5.71 5.55 -8.05
N LEU A 87 -5.04 4.83 -7.15
CA LEU A 87 -3.78 5.26 -6.55
C LEU A 87 -2.74 4.16 -6.75
N THR A 88 -1.60 4.51 -7.33
CA THR A 88 -0.45 3.62 -7.46
C THR A 88 0.63 4.10 -6.52
N VAL A 89 1.25 3.17 -5.79
CA VAL A 89 2.29 3.44 -4.80
C VAL A 89 3.42 2.45 -5.05
N ILE A 90 4.64 2.94 -5.19
CA ILE A 90 5.84 2.12 -5.26
C ILE A 90 6.64 2.39 -3.99
N ALA A 91 7.02 1.33 -3.28
CA ALA A 91 7.80 1.47 -2.07
C ALA A 91 8.82 0.35 -1.90
N THR A 92 9.85 0.63 -1.12
CA THR A 92 10.85 -0.35 -0.69
C THR A 92 10.83 -0.49 0.82
N LEU A 93 11.21 -1.67 1.33
CA LEU A 93 11.32 -1.91 2.76
C LEU A 93 12.77 -1.75 3.20
N GLU A 94 13.07 -0.66 3.87
CA GLU A 94 14.40 -0.44 4.44
C GLU A 94 14.45 -0.96 5.87
N LYS A 95 15.57 -1.62 6.21
CA LYS A 95 15.87 -2.03 7.58
C LYS A 95 16.33 -0.81 8.37
N HIS A 96 15.64 -0.53 9.46
CA HIS A 96 16.01 0.52 10.41
C HIS A 96 16.81 -0.03 11.58
#